data_AF-A0A7Y7NQF1-F1
#
_entry.id   AF-A0A7Y7NQF1-F1
#
_cell.length_a   1.000
_cell.length_b   1.000
_cell.length_c   1.000
_cell.angle_alpha   90.00
_cell.angle_beta   90.00
_cell.angle_gamma   90.00
#
_symmetry.space_group_name_H-M   'P 1'
#
loop_
_entity.id
_entity.type
_entity.pdbx_description
1 polymer ?
#
loop_
_entity_poly.entity_id
_entity_poly.type
_entity_poly.pdbx_seq_one_letter_code
_entity_poly.pdbx_strand_id
1 'polypeptide(L)'
;MKRMIVVGTVMAAAVTGSFFSTVAIAASGEKLTPEKSCGCPKGEPGKSGDGFLQKMAKDLNLTGAQQEQVKAIITADREKNSPLMEKMEEKREQLFEAATAEKFDEAAVRTLAVQKAELEVEMAVSRAKIRNSINAILTPEQRAKAEKMRPQGAPGRRMMPPPPEDMPRPEM
;
A
#
# COMPACT_ATOMS: atom_id res chain seq x y z
N MET A 1 46.44 -1.29 -42.61
CA MET A 1 45.76 -0.36 -43.55
C MET A 1 44.85 -1.15 -44.48
N LYS A 2 43.53 -0.95 -44.36
CA LYS A 2 42.56 -0.75 -45.46
C LYS A 2 41.14 -0.98 -44.92
N ARG A 3 40.42 0.13 -44.79
CA ARG A 3 38.98 0.19 -44.60
C ARG A 3 38.33 -0.14 -45.94
N MET A 4 37.33 -1.00 -45.98
CA MET A 4 36.39 -1.07 -47.10
C MET A 4 34.97 -1.01 -46.55
N ILE A 5 34.28 0.07 -46.91
CA ILE A 5 32.87 0.35 -46.70
C ILE A 5 32.17 0.04 -48.02
N VAL A 6 31.14 -0.81 -48.02
CA VAL A 6 30.05 -0.86 -49.02
C VAL A 6 28.83 -1.44 -48.28
N VAL A 7 27.94 -0.62 -47.70
CA VAL A 7 26.69 -0.10 -48.29
C VAL A 7 25.85 -1.17 -48.98
N GLY A 8 24.81 -1.64 -48.30
CA GLY A 8 23.78 -2.52 -48.84
C GLY A 8 22.41 -2.17 -48.26
N THR A 9 21.86 -1.03 -48.66
CA THR A 9 20.43 -0.71 -48.53
C THR A 9 19.64 -1.54 -49.53
N VAL A 10 18.66 -2.32 -49.08
CA VAL A 10 17.55 -2.79 -49.91
C VAL A 10 16.25 -2.22 -49.32
N MET A 11 15.63 -1.35 -50.10
CA MET A 11 14.27 -0.83 -49.98
C MET A 11 13.29 -1.78 -50.68
N ALA A 12 12.16 -2.07 -50.04
CA ALA A 12 10.87 -2.42 -50.69
C ALA A 12 9.78 -2.40 -49.58
N ALA A 13 8.89 -1.40 -49.48
CA ALA A 13 7.73 -1.06 -50.33
C ALA A 13 6.40 -1.49 -49.67
N ALA A 14 5.70 -0.46 -49.16
CA ALA A 14 4.26 -0.23 -48.98
C ALA A 14 3.22 -1.36 -49.19
N VAL A 15 2.29 -1.48 -48.22
CA VAL A 15 0.86 -1.71 -48.50
C VAL A 15 0.01 -0.81 -47.59
N THR A 16 -0.78 0.03 -48.24
CA THR A 16 -1.90 0.83 -47.75
C THR A 16 -3.17 -0.01 -47.59
N GLY A 17 -3.99 0.29 -46.57
CA GLY A 17 -5.40 -0.12 -46.46
C GLY A 17 -5.96 0.28 -45.10
N SER A 18 -6.64 1.41 -44.97
CA SER A 18 -8.08 1.68 -45.19
C SER A 18 -8.96 1.41 -43.97
N PHE A 19 -9.53 2.52 -43.47
CA PHE A 19 -10.83 2.70 -42.83
C PHE A 19 -11.26 1.72 -41.73
N PHE A 20 -11.11 2.15 -40.47
CA PHE A 20 -12.09 1.80 -39.44
C PHE A 20 -13.01 3.01 -39.17
N SER A 21 -14.29 2.77 -39.47
CA SER A 21 -15.43 3.66 -39.30
C SER A 21 -15.52 4.20 -37.88
N THR A 22 -15.59 5.52 -37.74
CA THR A 22 -16.05 6.16 -36.50
C THR A 22 -17.54 5.92 -36.33
N VAL A 23 -17.92 4.99 -35.45
CA VAL A 23 -19.29 4.90 -34.92
C VAL A 23 -19.38 5.89 -33.76
N ALA A 24 -20.07 7.01 -34.00
CA ALA A 24 -20.50 7.91 -32.94
C ALA A 24 -21.78 7.33 -32.30
N ILE A 25 -21.66 6.66 -31.15
CA ILE A 25 -22.80 6.40 -30.27
C ILE A 25 -23.05 7.68 -29.48
N ALA A 26 -24.10 8.40 -29.85
CA ALA A 26 -24.68 9.45 -29.04
C ALA A 26 -25.37 8.81 -27.82
N ALA A 27 -24.60 8.54 -26.76
CA ALA A 27 -25.15 8.27 -25.45
C ALA A 27 -25.48 9.62 -24.80
N SER A 28 -26.77 9.94 -24.73
CA SER A 28 -27.31 10.97 -23.84
C SER A 28 -27.01 10.57 -22.40
N GLY A 29 -25.81 10.91 -21.93
CA GLY A 29 -25.40 10.77 -20.55
C GLY A 29 -25.99 11.91 -19.72
N GLU A 30 -27.16 11.66 -19.15
CA GLU A 30 -27.65 12.45 -18.02
C GLU A 30 -26.64 12.26 -16.88
N LYS A 31 -25.85 13.31 -16.60
CA LYS A 31 -24.86 13.31 -15.54
C LYS A 31 -25.60 13.25 -14.20
N LEU A 32 -25.80 12.04 -13.69
CA LEU A 32 -26.03 11.80 -12.27
C LEU A 32 -24.86 12.44 -11.51
N THR A 33 -25.17 13.52 -10.82
CA THR A 33 -24.25 14.20 -9.92
C THR A 33 -23.87 13.23 -8.79
N PRO A 34 -22.59 13.11 -8.40
CA PRO A 34 -22.23 12.29 -7.27
C PRO A 34 -22.81 12.94 -6.01
N GLU A 35 -23.85 12.30 -5.49
CA GLU A 35 -24.43 12.58 -4.19
C GLU A 35 -23.39 12.31 -3.10
N LYS A 36 -23.19 13.30 -2.22
CA LYS A 36 -22.59 13.21 -0.89
C LYS A 36 -21.43 12.20 -0.73
N SER A 37 -20.24 12.69 -1.04
CA SER A 37 -18.99 12.22 -0.44
C SER A 37 -19.15 12.08 1.09
N CYS A 38 -19.04 10.85 1.60
CA CYS A 38 -18.82 10.61 3.01
C CYS A 38 -17.51 11.30 3.39
N GLY A 39 -17.62 12.44 4.07
CA GLY A 39 -16.49 13.20 4.58
C GLY A 39 -15.75 12.43 5.66
N CYS A 40 -14.86 11.52 5.26
CA CYS A 40 -13.70 11.21 6.07
C CYS A 40 -12.87 12.50 6.12
N PRO A 41 -12.63 13.11 7.30
CA PRO A 41 -11.76 14.28 7.38
C PRO A 41 -10.42 13.91 6.76
N LYS A 42 -10.10 14.56 5.63
CA LYS A 42 -8.83 14.42 4.93
C LYS A 42 -7.77 14.97 5.89
N GLY A 43 -7.18 14.09 6.69
CA GLY A 43 -6.18 14.44 7.67
C GLY A 43 -5.09 15.26 6.99
N GLU A 44 -4.75 16.42 7.57
CA GLU A 44 -3.68 17.28 7.06
C GLU A 44 -2.42 16.42 6.81
N PRO A 45 -1.82 16.49 5.59
CA PRO A 45 -0.61 15.75 5.27
C PRO A 45 0.55 16.32 6.09
N GLY A 46 0.72 15.82 7.31
CA GLY A 46 1.75 16.30 8.24
C GLY A 46 1.64 15.72 9.64
N LYS A 47 0.44 15.50 10.18
CA LYS A 47 0.24 15.22 11.61
C LYS A 47 0.19 13.74 12.01
N SER A 48 0.13 12.82 11.05
CA SER A 48 -0.10 11.40 11.35
C SER A 48 1.09 10.72 12.06
N GLY A 49 2.32 11.18 11.80
CA GLY A 49 3.53 10.68 12.49
C GLY A 49 3.70 11.28 13.89
N ASP A 50 3.39 12.56 14.05
CA ASP A 50 3.55 13.29 15.30
C ASP A 50 2.61 12.77 16.39
N GLY A 51 1.38 12.39 16.04
CA GLY A 51 0.42 11.83 17.00
C GLY A 51 0.88 10.50 17.60
N PHE A 52 1.49 9.62 16.79
CA PHE A 52 2.04 8.36 17.27
C PHE A 52 3.25 8.58 18.19
N LEU A 53 4.18 9.45 17.77
CA LEU A 53 5.36 9.78 18.55
C LEU A 53 4.99 10.44 19.88
N GLN A 54 4.04 11.38 19.87
CA GLN A 54 3.59 12.09 21.07
C GLN A 54 2.93 11.14 22.06
N LYS A 55 2.13 10.18 21.57
CA LYS A 55 1.56 9.12 22.40
C LYS A 55 2.65 8.24 23.01
N MET A 56 3.59 7.74 22.20
CA MET A 56 4.70 6.91 22.69
C MET A 56 5.57 7.65 23.72
N ALA A 57 5.89 8.92 23.45
CA ALA A 57 6.68 9.77 24.33
C ALA A 57 6.03 9.90 25.71
N LYS A 58 4.72 10.13 25.75
CA LYS A 58 3.93 10.18 26.99
C LYS A 58 3.84 8.81 27.67
N ASP A 59 3.54 7.76 26.91
CA ASP A 59 3.30 6.44 27.45
C ASP A 59 4.59 5.81 28.01
N LEU A 60 5.75 6.06 27.41
CA LEU A 60 7.05 5.50 27.82
C LEU A 60 7.93 6.49 28.60
N ASN A 61 7.45 7.72 28.85
CA ASN A 61 8.24 8.79 29.46
C ASN A 61 9.60 8.97 28.77
N LEU A 62 9.60 9.13 27.44
CA LEU A 62 10.83 9.28 26.67
C LEU A 62 11.53 10.59 27.00
N THR A 63 12.85 10.56 27.17
CA THR A 63 13.66 11.77 27.33
C THR A 63 13.68 12.59 26.04
N GLY A 64 14.03 13.88 26.11
CA GLY A 64 14.14 14.74 24.92
C GLY A 64 15.07 14.14 23.85
N ALA A 65 16.23 13.64 24.27
CA ALA A 65 17.19 12.97 23.38
C ALA A 65 16.61 11.68 22.75
N GLN A 66 15.87 10.87 23.51
CA GLN A 66 15.20 9.69 22.96
C GLN A 66 14.11 10.08 21.93
N GLN A 67 13.34 11.13 22.20
CA GLN A 67 12.30 11.61 21.28
C GLN A 67 12.89 12.09 19.95
N GLU A 68 14.01 12.81 19.99
CA GLU A 68 14.73 13.24 18.78
C GLU A 68 15.22 12.06 17.95
N GLN A 69 15.81 11.04 18.59
CA GLN A 69 16.26 9.84 17.91
C GLN A 69 15.10 9.06 17.28
N VAL A 70 14.00 8.89 18.02
CA VAL A 70 12.79 8.22 17.48
C VAL A 70 12.21 9.01 16.30
N LYS A 71 12.15 10.34 16.39
CA LYS A 71 11.70 11.20 15.30
C LYS A 71 12.57 11.02 14.06
N ALA A 72 13.89 11.02 14.22
CA ALA A 72 14.82 10.81 13.11
C ALA A 72 14.61 9.43 12.44
N ILE A 73 14.42 8.36 13.23
CA ILE A 73 14.13 7.02 12.71
C ILE A 73 12.84 7.01 11.88
N ILE A 74 11.76 7.60 12.40
CA ILE A 74 10.45 7.62 11.74
C ILE A 74 10.50 8.46 10.45
N THR A 75 11.14 9.63 10.49
CA THR A 75 11.28 10.49 9.31
C THR A 75 12.08 9.81 8.21
N ALA A 76 13.23 9.22 8.56
CA ALA A 76 14.06 8.52 7.58
C ALA A 76 13.35 7.32 6.95
N ASP A 77 12.59 6.54 7.73
CA ASP A 77 11.80 5.43 7.18
C ASP A 77 10.66 5.93 6.29
N ARG A 78 9.98 7.02 6.68
CA ARG A 78 8.92 7.62 5.86
C ARG A 78 9.45 8.10 4.51
N GLU A 79 10.59 8.79 4.49
CA GLU A 79 11.22 9.24 3.24
C GLU A 79 11.61 8.04 2.37
N LYS A 80 12.25 7.04 2.97
CA LYS A 80 12.65 5.81 2.27
C LYS A 80 11.47 5.04 1.68
N ASN A 81 10.35 4.98 2.39
CA ASN A 81 9.20 4.18 2.01
C ASN A 81 8.08 4.97 1.33
N SER A 82 8.24 6.28 1.09
CA SER A 82 7.23 7.08 0.35
C SER A 82 6.84 6.43 -0.98
N PRO A 83 7.77 5.95 -1.82
CA PRO A 83 7.42 5.30 -3.08
C PRO A 83 6.66 3.99 -2.89
N LEU A 84 6.92 3.28 -1.79
CA LEU A 84 6.21 2.03 -1.44
C LEU A 84 4.76 2.32 -1.03
N MET A 85 4.54 3.42 -0.31
CA MET A 85 3.20 3.89 0.07
C MET A 85 2.38 4.33 -1.14
N GLU A 86 3.00 5.05 -2.08
CA GLU A 86 2.35 5.46 -3.33
C GLU A 86 1.89 4.24 -4.14
N LYS A 87 2.75 3.23 -4.31
CA LYS A 87 2.39 1.97 -4.96
C LYS A 87 1.26 1.23 -4.25
N MET A 88 1.24 1.25 -2.92
CA MET A 88 0.17 0.63 -2.13
C MET A 88 -1.18 1.30 -2.37
N GLU A 89 -1.21 2.63 -2.47
CA GLU A 89 -2.44 3.38 -2.76
C GLU A 89 -2.90 3.12 -4.20
N GLU A 90 -1.98 3.15 -5.17
CA GLU A 90 -2.28 2.80 -6.56
C GLU A 90 -2.92 1.39 -6.67
N LYS A 91 -2.35 0.39 -5.98
CA LYS A 91 -2.91 -0.97 -5.98
C LYS A 91 -4.28 -1.04 -5.32
N ARG A 92 -4.53 -0.21 -4.30
CA ARG A 92 -5.83 -0.11 -3.65
C ARG A 92 -6.87 0.48 -4.58
N GLU A 93 -6.52 1.54 -5.31
CA GLU A 93 -7.39 2.16 -6.32
C GLU A 93 -7.70 1.17 -7.44
N GLN A 94 -6.70 0.49 -8.00
CA GLN A 94 -6.89 -0.52 -9.05
C GLN A 94 -7.81 -1.67 -8.60
N LEU A 95 -7.67 -2.14 -7.35
CA LEU A 95 -8.56 -3.16 -6.80
C LEU A 95 -9.99 -2.64 -6.62
N PHE A 96 -10.16 -1.38 -6.20
CA PHE A 96 -11.47 -0.76 -6.08
C PHE A 96 -12.15 -0.63 -7.45
N GLU A 97 -11.43 -0.12 -8.46
CA GLU A 97 -11.92 -0.01 -9.82
C GLU A 97 -12.34 -1.37 -10.39
N ALA A 98 -11.49 -2.39 -10.25
CA ALA A 98 -11.79 -3.75 -10.71
C ALA A 98 -13.00 -4.37 -10.01
N ALA A 99 -13.24 -4.02 -8.74
CA ALA A 99 -14.41 -4.47 -8.00
C ALA A 99 -15.71 -3.75 -8.39
N THR A 100 -15.61 -2.51 -8.90
CA THR A 100 -16.75 -1.68 -9.33
C THR A 100 -17.01 -1.71 -10.84
N ALA A 101 -16.22 -2.46 -11.60
CA ALA A 101 -16.36 -2.60 -13.04
C ALA A 101 -17.69 -3.28 -13.42
N GLU A 102 -18.23 -2.96 -14.60
CA GLU A 102 -19.47 -3.56 -15.11
C GLU A 102 -19.38 -5.10 -15.23
N LYS A 103 -18.18 -5.60 -15.58
CA LYS A 103 -17.87 -7.03 -15.61
C LYS A 103 -16.75 -7.33 -14.63
N PHE A 104 -17.01 -8.26 -13.72
CA PHE A 104 -16.03 -8.71 -12.75
C PHE A 104 -15.01 -9.65 -13.42
N ASP A 105 -13.73 -9.28 -13.35
CA ASP A 105 -12.60 -10.11 -13.77
C ASP A 105 -11.84 -10.61 -12.54
N GLU A 106 -12.14 -11.85 -12.14
CA GLU A 106 -11.50 -12.47 -10.98
C GLU A 106 -9.98 -12.64 -11.17
N ALA A 107 -9.52 -12.93 -12.38
CA ALA A 107 -8.11 -13.16 -12.65
C ALA A 107 -7.29 -11.87 -12.52
N ALA A 108 -7.84 -10.75 -13.00
CA ALA A 108 -7.26 -9.43 -12.80
C ALA A 108 -7.19 -9.06 -11.31
N VAL A 109 -8.29 -9.27 -10.56
CA VAL A 109 -8.34 -8.99 -9.12
C VAL A 109 -7.34 -9.84 -8.34
N ARG A 110 -7.23 -11.14 -8.64
CA ARG A 110 -6.24 -12.02 -8.01
C ARG A 110 -4.81 -11.55 -8.27
N THR A 111 -4.52 -11.11 -9.49
CA THR A 111 -3.19 -10.58 -9.86
C THR A 111 -2.86 -9.31 -9.08
N LEU A 112 -3.79 -8.36 -9.02
CA LEU A 112 -3.64 -7.12 -8.25
C LEU A 112 -3.46 -7.41 -6.74
N ALA A 113 -4.20 -8.38 -6.22
CA ALA A 113 -4.11 -8.78 -4.80
C ALA A 113 -2.73 -9.37 -4.45
N VAL A 114 -2.16 -10.22 -5.32
CA VAL A 114 -0.79 -10.75 -5.13
C VAL A 114 0.24 -9.62 -5.13
N GLN A 115 0.17 -8.71 -6.10
CA GLN A 115 1.07 -7.55 -6.15
C GLN A 115 0.96 -6.67 -4.90
N LYS A 116 -0.26 -6.45 -4.40
CA LYS A 116 -0.47 -5.72 -3.14
C LYS A 116 0.11 -6.48 -1.95
N ALA A 117 -0.02 -7.80 -1.89
CA ALA A 117 0.54 -8.61 -0.81
C ALA A 117 2.08 -8.52 -0.75
N GLU A 118 2.76 -8.47 -1.89
CA GLU A 118 4.21 -8.27 -1.96
C GLU A 118 4.63 -6.92 -1.34
N LEU A 119 3.90 -5.85 -1.65
CA LEU A 119 4.14 -4.53 -1.05
C LEU A 119 3.85 -4.53 0.46
N GLU A 120 2.84 -5.28 0.92
CA GLU A 120 2.54 -5.45 2.34
C GLU A 120 3.65 -6.15 3.11
N VAL A 121 4.35 -7.12 2.48
CA VAL A 121 5.52 -7.78 3.06
C VAL A 121 6.63 -6.76 3.32
N GLU A 122 6.97 -5.94 2.33
CA GLU A 122 8.01 -4.91 2.49
C GLU A 122 7.65 -3.91 3.58
N MET A 123 6.37 -3.50 3.63
CA MET A 123 5.84 -2.64 4.67
C MET A 123 5.92 -3.28 6.07
N ALA A 124 5.65 -4.58 6.18
CA ALA A 124 5.78 -5.30 7.45
C ALA A 124 7.23 -5.34 7.93
N VAL A 125 8.17 -5.59 7.01
CA VAL A 125 9.61 -5.59 7.29
C VAL A 125 10.09 -4.21 7.73
N SER A 126 9.69 -3.13 7.06
CA SER A 126 10.00 -1.75 7.47
C SER A 126 9.50 -1.47 8.90
N ARG A 127 8.23 -1.77 9.19
CA ARG A 127 7.65 -1.56 10.52
C ARG A 127 8.39 -2.35 11.60
N ALA A 128 8.80 -3.58 11.31
CA ALA A 128 9.59 -4.39 12.21
C ALA A 128 10.97 -3.76 12.47
N LYS A 129 11.64 -3.26 11.43
CA LYS A 129 12.93 -2.54 11.54
C LYS A 129 12.80 -1.29 12.40
N ILE A 130 11.80 -0.44 12.17
CA ILE A 130 11.54 0.75 13.01
C ILE A 130 11.36 0.33 14.46
N ARG A 131 10.51 -0.67 14.73
CA ARG A 131 10.24 -1.14 16.09
C ARG A 131 11.50 -1.64 16.79
N ASN A 132 12.35 -2.37 16.07
CA ASN A 132 13.63 -2.83 16.59
C ASN A 132 14.55 -1.65 16.92
N SER A 133 14.70 -0.68 16.01
CA SER A 133 15.52 0.51 16.22
C SER A 133 15.06 1.35 17.41
N ILE A 134 13.74 1.54 17.57
CA ILE A 134 13.18 2.24 18.73
C ILE A 134 13.47 1.45 20.02
N ASN A 135 13.25 0.14 20.04
CA ASN A 135 13.52 -0.71 21.22
C ASN A 135 14.99 -0.65 21.68
N ALA A 136 15.93 -0.44 20.76
CA ALA A 136 17.35 -0.31 21.09
C ALA A 136 17.68 0.98 21.87
N ILE A 137 16.85 2.03 21.74
CA ILE A 137 17.02 3.33 22.41
C ILE A 137 16.35 3.35 23.80
N LEU A 138 15.40 2.45 24.04
CA LEU A 138 14.66 2.37 25.29
C LEU A 138 15.47 1.72 26.42
N THR A 139 15.27 2.20 27.64
CA THR A 139 15.80 1.53 28.84
C THR A 139 15.10 0.18 29.07
N PRO A 140 15.69 -0.75 29.85
CA PRO A 140 15.04 -2.02 30.17
C PRO A 140 13.63 -1.86 30.76
N GLU A 141 13.42 -0.87 31.63
CA GLU A 141 12.12 -0.59 32.24
C GLU A 141 11.10 -0.05 31.21
N GLN A 142 11.52 0.84 30.32
CA GLN A 142 10.69 1.36 29.24
C GLN A 142 10.29 0.24 28.26
N ARG A 143 11.20 -0.69 27.95
CA ARG A 143 10.90 -1.87 27.12
C ARG A 143 9.83 -2.76 27.75
N ALA A 144 9.96 -3.06 29.04
CA ALA A 144 8.97 -3.85 29.77
C ALA A 144 7.59 -3.16 29.77
N LYS A 145 7.56 -1.83 29.89
CA LYS A 145 6.31 -1.05 29.77
C LYS A 145 5.73 -1.11 28.35
N ALA A 146 6.56 -0.94 27.33
CA ALA A 146 6.16 -1.03 25.93
C ALA A 146 5.57 -2.39 25.55
N GLU A 147 6.10 -3.48 26.12
CA GLU A 147 5.59 -4.82 25.91
C GLU A 147 4.18 -5.01 26.49
N LYS A 148 3.93 -4.51 27.71
CA LYS A 148 2.59 -4.53 28.34
C LYS A 148 1.57 -3.69 27.59
N MET A 149 2.03 -2.67 26.86
CA MET A 149 1.20 -1.80 26.04
C MET A 149 0.98 -2.33 24.61
N ARG A 150 1.63 -3.42 24.21
CA ARG A 150 1.31 -4.03 22.91
C ARG A 150 -0.16 -4.43 22.95
N PRO A 151 -0.98 -3.98 21.98
CA PRO A 151 -2.35 -4.47 21.89
C PRO A 151 -2.30 -5.99 21.84
N GLN A 152 -2.95 -6.64 22.80
CA GLN A 152 -3.12 -8.09 22.86
C GLN A 152 -4.08 -8.50 21.74
N GLY A 153 -3.58 -8.54 20.51
CA GLY A 153 -4.44 -8.64 19.34
C GLY A 153 -5.31 -7.39 19.14
N ALA A 154 -5.69 -7.11 17.91
CA ALA A 154 -6.59 -5.99 17.63
C ALA A 154 -7.97 -6.24 18.28
N PRO A 155 -8.56 -5.30 19.04
CA PRO A 155 -9.96 -5.35 19.47
C PRO A 155 -10.88 -5.08 18.27
N GLY A 156 -10.82 -5.94 17.26
CA GLY A 156 -11.39 -5.72 15.94
C GLY A 156 -11.25 -6.88 14.96
N ARG A 157 -10.36 -7.86 15.24
CA ARG A 157 -10.65 -9.22 14.76
C ARG A 157 -11.79 -9.71 15.65
N ARG A 158 -13.04 -9.57 15.20
CA ARG A 158 -14.12 -10.44 15.68
C ARG A 158 -13.48 -11.82 15.80
N MET A 159 -13.38 -12.34 17.01
CA MET A 159 -13.15 -13.75 17.24
C MET A 159 -14.19 -14.41 16.34
N MET A 160 -13.76 -15.01 15.23
CA MET A 160 -14.66 -15.93 14.53
C MET A 160 -15.07 -16.90 15.64
N PRO A 161 -16.38 -17.11 15.90
CA PRO A 161 -16.75 -18.19 16.79
C PRO A 161 -15.95 -19.42 16.34
N PRO A 162 -15.41 -20.23 17.28
CA PRO A 162 -14.75 -21.46 16.88
C PRO A 162 -15.66 -22.16 15.86
N PRO A 163 -15.09 -22.68 14.75
CA PRO A 163 -15.89 -23.44 13.79
C PRO A 163 -16.77 -24.41 14.57
N PRO A 164 -18.09 -24.54 14.27
CA PRO A 164 -18.94 -25.51 14.94
C PRO A 164 -18.21 -26.85 15.01
N GLU A 165 -18.25 -27.51 16.16
CA GLU A 165 -17.56 -28.79 16.37
C GLU A 165 -17.95 -29.85 15.32
N ASP A 166 -19.09 -29.65 14.66
CA ASP A 166 -19.64 -30.48 13.58
C ASP A 166 -19.08 -30.18 12.18
N MET A 167 -18.17 -29.21 12.01
CA MET A 167 -17.49 -29.06 10.72
C MET A 167 -16.44 -30.18 10.56
N PRO A 168 -16.52 -31.00 9.50
CA PRO A 168 -15.51 -32.01 9.25
C PRO A 168 -14.16 -31.30 9.07
N ARG A 169 -13.23 -31.55 9.98
CA ARG A 169 -11.85 -31.08 9.81
C ARG A 169 -11.33 -31.69 8.50
N PRO A 170 -10.77 -30.89 7.58
CA PRO A 170 -10.11 -31.46 6.41
C PRO A 170 -9.01 -32.40 6.93
N GLU A 171 -9.12 -33.67 6.58
CA GLU A 171 -8.09 -34.67 6.85
C GLU A 171 -6.81 -34.20 6.14
N MET A 172 -5.73 -34.05 6.89
CA MET A 172 -4.38 -33.84 6.34
C MET A 172 -3.74 -35.19 6.06
#